data_AF-A0A8S2XZH6-F1
#
_entry.id   AF-A0A8S2XZH6-F1
#
_cell.length_a   1.000
_cell.length_b   1.000
_cell.length_c   1.000
_cell.angle_alpha   90.00
_cell.angle_beta   90.00
_cell.angle_gamma   90.00
#
_symmetry.space_group_name_H-M   'P 1'
#
loop_
_entity.id
_entity.type
_entity.pdbx_description
1 polymer ?
#
loop_
_entity_poly.entity_id
_entity_poly.type
_entity_poly.pdbx_seq_one_letter_code
_entity_poly.pdbx_strand_id
1 'polypeptide(L)'
;MTQFLPPNLLALFAPREAIPFLPPNDKLPHEKKRLPYGGLGDFLPSFEQAHETPPPTRIETKEERVARKANEKAERAALQLEQNAALWDPNTNEKATADPYKTLFIARLNYDTSETKLKREFEVYGKIKSINLVHDTQTGKPRGYAFIEYEKESDMHAAYKRANERKIDGRRVVVDVERGRTVKGWRPRRLGGGLGATRRGGTAGLKRSAGEERRRSSSRDRKRRSRSR
;
A
#
# COMPACT_ATOMS: atom_id res chain seq x y z
N MET A 1 -2.22 -56.16 -37.46
CA MET A 1 -3.69 -56.34 -37.44
C MET A 1 -4.30 -56.71 -38.81
N THR A 2 -3.51 -57.03 -39.85
CA THR A 2 -4.01 -57.46 -41.18
C THR A 2 -3.90 -58.98 -41.42
N GLN A 3 -3.35 -59.72 -40.45
CA GLN A 3 -2.91 -61.12 -40.60
C GLN A 3 -4.04 -62.15 -40.79
N PHE A 4 -5.24 -61.87 -40.28
CA PHE A 4 -6.39 -62.81 -40.34
C PHE A 4 -7.58 -62.23 -41.11
N LEU A 5 -7.33 -61.34 -42.08
CA LEU A 5 -8.37 -60.80 -42.94
C LEU A 5 -8.76 -61.81 -44.04
N PRO A 6 -10.01 -61.79 -44.52
CA PRO A 6 -10.42 -62.61 -45.65
C PRO A 6 -9.59 -62.28 -46.91
N PRO A 7 -9.40 -63.25 -47.82
CA PRO A 7 -8.40 -63.17 -48.89
C PRO A 7 -8.61 -61.99 -49.86
N ASN A 8 -9.85 -61.56 -50.06
CA ASN A 8 -10.19 -60.38 -50.86
C ASN A 8 -9.64 -59.08 -50.26
N LEU A 9 -9.58 -58.95 -48.93
CA LEU A 9 -9.01 -57.81 -48.24
C LEU A 9 -7.50 -57.96 -48.06
N LEU A 10 -7.00 -59.19 -47.87
CA LEU A 10 -5.57 -59.46 -47.76
C LEU A 10 -4.82 -59.08 -49.05
N ALA A 11 -5.45 -59.31 -50.22
CA ALA A 11 -4.91 -58.92 -51.52
C ALA A 11 -4.64 -57.41 -51.68
N LEU A 12 -5.38 -56.54 -50.97
CA LEU A 12 -5.15 -55.09 -51.00
C LEU A 12 -3.82 -54.69 -50.34
N PHE A 13 -3.26 -55.56 -49.50
CA PHE A 13 -1.98 -55.34 -48.81
C PHE A 13 -0.82 -56.06 -49.48
N ALA A 14 -0.97 -56.45 -50.76
CA ALA A 14 0.14 -56.96 -51.54
C ALA A 14 1.27 -55.91 -51.59
N PRO A 15 2.53 -56.30 -51.33
CA PRO A 15 3.65 -55.38 -51.42
C PRO A 15 3.80 -54.89 -52.86
N ARG A 16 4.33 -53.67 -53.01
CA ARG A 16 4.79 -53.19 -54.32
C ARG A 16 6.01 -54.00 -54.76
N GLU A 17 6.32 -53.93 -56.04
CA GLU A 17 7.60 -54.43 -56.55
C GLU A 17 8.77 -53.84 -55.75
N ALA A 18 9.83 -54.64 -55.59
CA ALA A 18 11.01 -54.22 -54.85
C ALA A 18 11.64 -52.98 -55.50
N ILE A 19 11.95 -51.98 -54.69
CA ILE A 19 12.60 -50.77 -55.18
C ILE A 19 13.99 -51.10 -55.75
N PRO A 20 14.36 -50.56 -56.93
CA PRO A 20 15.70 -50.75 -57.46
C PRO A 20 16.73 -50.12 -56.52
N PHE A 21 17.81 -50.84 -56.25
CA PHE A 21 18.88 -50.31 -55.41
C PHE A 21 19.58 -49.13 -56.09
N LEU A 22 19.73 -48.04 -55.34
CA LEU A 22 20.59 -46.92 -55.69
C LEU A 22 21.60 -46.71 -54.55
N PRO A 23 22.88 -46.43 -54.85
CA PRO A 23 23.85 -46.14 -53.81
C PRO A 23 23.43 -44.88 -53.03
N PRO A 24 23.69 -44.82 -51.71
CA PRO A 24 23.47 -43.60 -50.93
C PRO A 24 24.25 -42.43 -51.53
N ASN A 25 23.60 -41.28 -51.67
CA ASN A 25 24.24 -40.07 -52.18
C ASN A 25 25.33 -39.55 -51.23
N ASP A 26 25.14 -39.77 -49.93
CA ASP A 26 26.01 -39.29 -48.87
C ASP A 26 26.99 -40.38 -48.41
N LYS A 27 28.24 -39.97 -48.13
CA LYS A 27 29.24 -40.82 -47.49
C LYS A 27 28.84 -41.17 -46.06
N LEU A 28 29.33 -42.29 -45.54
CA LEU A 28 29.12 -42.67 -44.14
C LEU A 28 29.77 -41.65 -43.19
N PRO A 29 29.25 -41.46 -41.96
CA PRO A 29 29.76 -40.44 -41.04
C PRO A 29 31.28 -40.48 -40.77
N HIS A 30 31.90 -41.65 -40.78
CA HIS A 30 33.35 -41.82 -40.59
C HIS A 30 34.17 -41.55 -41.87
N GLU A 31 33.55 -41.58 -43.05
CA GLU A 31 34.15 -41.20 -44.33
C GLU A 31 34.00 -39.71 -44.64
N LYS A 32 33.11 -39.02 -43.93
CA LYS A 32 32.94 -37.57 -44.04
C LYS A 32 34.19 -36.88 -43.46
N LYS A 33 35.09 -36.43 -44.34
CA LYS A 33 36.19 -35.53 -43.98
C LYS A 33 35.59 -34.19 -43.52
N ARG A 34 35.64 -33.93 -42.21
CA ARG A 34 35.29 -32.63 -41.60
C ARG A 34 36.57 -31.89 -41.24
N LEU A 35 36.51 -30.56 -41.19
CA LEU A 35 37.59 -29.80 -40.56
C LEU A 35 37.72 -30.26 -39.09
N PRO A 36 38.93 -30.53 -38.60
CA PRO A 36 39.13 -30.91 -37.20
C PRO A 36 38.74 -29.74 -36.30
N TYR A 37 38.31 -30.04 -35.08
CA TYR A 37 38.09 -29.00 -34.08
C TYR A 37 39.40 -28.25 -33.80
N GLY A 38 39.37 -26.93 -33.94
CA GLY A 38 40.47 -26.06 -33.53
C GLY A 38 40.47 -25.84 -32.02
N GLY A 39 41.64 -25.51 -31.46
CA GLY A 39 41.76 -25.09 -30.06
C GLY A 39 41.29 -23.66 -29.86
N LEU A 40 40.92 -23.30 -28.62
CA LEU A 40 40.58 -21.92 -28.29
C LEU A 40 41.81 -21.01 -28.11
N GLY A 41 43.02 -21.59 -28.15
CA GLY A 41 44.28 -20.86 -27.96
C GLY A 41 44.54 -19.79 -29.01
N ASP A 42 44.07 -20.00 -30.24
CA ASP A 42 44.20 -19.03 -31.34
C ASP A 42 43.45 -17.71 -31.07
N PHE A 43 42.49 -17.73 -30.13
CA PHE A 43 41.71 -16.57 -29.71
C PHE A 43 42.26 -15.87 -28.48
N LEU A 44 43.34 -16.37 -27.85
CA LEU A 44 43.98 -15.71 -26.70
C LEU A 44 44.35 -14.24 -26.96
N PRO A 45 44.89 -13.86 -28.14
CA PRO A 45 45.17 -12.46 -28.46
C PRO A 45 43.91 -11.60 -28.65
N SER A 46 42.74 -12.22 -28.80
CA SER A 46 41.45 -11.53 -28.99
C SER A 46 40.74 -11.21 -27.67
N PHE A 47 41.25 -11.68 -26.52
CA PHE A 47 40.70 -11.31 -25.22
C PHE A 47 41.25 -9.97 -24.76
N GLU A 48 40.36 -9.12 -24.23
CA GLU A 48 40.74 -7.85 -23.60
C GLU A 48 41.73 -8.09 -22.45
N GLN A 49 42.73 -7.23 -22.34
CA GLN A 49 43.70 -7.31 -21.26
C GLN A 49 43.07 -6.76 -19.97
N ALA A 50 43.44 -7.30 -18.81
CA ALA A 50 42.85 -6.93 -17.52
C ALA A 50 42.93 -5.42 -17.18
N HIS A 51 43.79 -4.66 -17.87
CA HIS A 51 43.94 -3.22 -17.70
C HIS A 51 42.97 -2.39 -18.60
N GLU A 52 42.42 -2.99 -19.65
CA GLU A 52 41.50 -2.35 -20.61
C GLU A 52 40.04 -2.49 -20.18
N THR A 53 39.73 -3.47 -19.33
CA THR A 53 38.37 -3.69 -18.85
C THR A 53 37.96 -2.60 -17.84
N PRO A 54 36.98 -1.74 -18.16
CA PRO A 54 36.50 -0.76 -17.20
C PRO A 54 35.87 -1.46 -16.00
N PRO A 55 35.90 -0.86 -14.80
CA PRO A 55 35.27 -1.45 -13.64
C PRO A 55 33.77 -1.68 -13.92
N PRO A 56 33.17 -2.76 -13.38
CA PRO A 56 31.78 -3.07 -13.64
C PRO A 56 30.89 -1.91 -13.21
N THR A 57 30.00 -1.48 -14.11
CA THR A 57 29.06 -0.40 -13.82
C THR A 57 28.09 -0.87 -12.73
N ARG A 58 28.16 -0.25 -11.55
CA ARG A 58 27.25 -0.57 -10.45
C ARG A 58 25.85 -0.06 -10.81
N ILE A 59 25.00 -0.96 -11.26
CA ILE A 59 23.57 -0.71 -11.45
C ILE A 59 22.90 -0.71 -10.07
N GLU A 60 21.98 0.22 -9.85
CA GLU A 60 21.21 0.26 -8.62
C GLU A 60 20.48 -1.06 -8.40
N THR A 61 20.67 -1.63 -7.21
CA THR A 61 19.87 -2.77 -6.77
C THR A 61 18.41 -2.33 -6.60
N LYS A 62 17.49 -3.31 -6.66
CA LYS A 62 16.07 -3.06 -6.41
C LYS A 62 15.83 -2.41 -5.04
N GLU A 63 16.62 -2.78 -4.03
CA GLU A 63 16.50 -2.28 -2.67
C GLU A 63 16.89 -0.79 -2.58
N GLU A 64 18.01 -0.41 -3.20
CA GLU A 64 18.45 0.99 -3.31
C GLU A 64 17.41 1.85 -4.04
N ARG A 65 16.87 1.35 -5.15
CA ARG A 65 15.81 2.05 -5.90
C ARG A 65 14.54 2.28 -5.07
N VAL A 66 14.15 1.29 -4.25
CA VAL A 66 12.99 1.42 -3.35
C VAL A 66 13.28 2.41 -2.24
N ALA A 67 14.48 2.37 -1.65
CA ALA A 67 14.90 3.31 -0.62
C ALA A 67 14.92 4.75 -1.14
N ARG A 68 15.48 4.98 -2.34
CA ARG A 68 15.48 6.29 -2.99
C ARG A 68 14.05 6.84 -3.17
N LYS A 69 13.15 6.06 -3.77
CA LYS A 69 11.75 6.46 -3.96
C LYS A 69 11.02 6.71 -2.64
N ALA A 70 11.37 5.97 -1.57
CA ALA A 70 10.79 6.18 -0.25
C ALA A 70 11.27 7.49 0.38
N ASN A 71 12.56 7.81 0.26
CA ASN A 71 13.15 9.06 0.74
C ASN A 71 12.59 10.27 -0.02
N GLU A 72 12.59 10.22 -1.36
CA GLU A 72 12.00 11.27 -2.22
C GLU A 72 10.52 11.54 -1.85
N LYS A 73 9.75 10.47 -1.60
CA LYS A 73 8.36 10.59 -1.18
C LYS A 73 8.23 11.20 0.22
N ALA A 74 9.11 10.82 1.15
CA ALA A 74 9.13 11.36 2.50
C ALA A 74 9.50 12.85 2.51
N GLU A 75 10.52 13.25 1.74
CA GLU A 75 10.94 14.64 1.56
C GLU A 75 9.81 15.48 0.95
N ARG A 76 9.19 15.00 -0.13
CA ARG A 76 8.05 15.69 -0.75
C ARG A 76 6.88 15.84 0.23
N ALA A 77 6.59 14.80 1.01
CA ALA A 77 5.54 14.85 2.03
C ALA A 77 5.90 15.84 3.16
N ALA A 78 7.17 15.93 3.56
CA ALA A 78 7.64 16.87 4.56
C ALA A 78 7.52 18.32 4.08
N LEU A 79 7.96 18.63 2.86
CA LEU A 79 7.80 19.95 2.26
C LEU A 79 6.33 20.35 2.12
N GLN A 80 5.49 19.43 1.66
CA GLN A 80 4.05 19.68 1.56
C GLN A 80 3.41 19.92 2.94
N LEU A 81 3.88 19.20 3.97
CA LEU A 81 3.42 19.41 5.35
C LEU A 81 3.80 20.79 5.87
N GLU A 82 5.03 21.23 5.60
CA GLU A 82 5.55 22.54 5.98
C GLU A 82 4.78 23.67 5.30
N GLN A 83 4.59 23.59 3.98
CA GLN A 83 3.78 24.54 3.21
C GLN A 83 2.35 24.63 3.74
N ASN A 84 1.70 23.49 3.93
CA ASN A 84 0.34 23.44 4.48
C ASN A 84 0.25 23.95 5.92
N ALA A 85 1.33 23.83 6.69
CA ALA A 85 1.40 24.36 8.04
C ALA A 85 1.62 25.86 8.07
N ALA A 86 2.41 26.41 7.14
CA ALA A 86 2.59 27.84 6.99
C ALA A 86 1.28 28.54 6.56
N LEU A 87 0.47 27.89 5.70
CA LEU A 87 -0.83 28.42 5.27
C LEU A 87 -1.94 28.27 6.33
N TRP A 88 -1.72 27.51 7.40
CA TRP A 88 -2.79 27.24 8.36
C TRP A 88 -2.87 28.30 9.45
N ASP A 89 -3.91 29.13 9.37
CA ASP A 89 -4.36 30.01 10.46
C ASP A 89 -5.75 29.58 10.93
N PRO A 90 -5.92 29.18 12.20
CA PRO A 90 -7.23 28.82 12.76
C PRO A 90 -8.16 30.03 13.00
N ASN A 91 -7.65 31.25 13.10
CA ASN A 91 -8.46 32.45 13.38
C ASN A 91 -9.18 32.99 12.15
N THR A 92 -8.68 32.71 10.95
CA THR A 92 -9.27 33.17 9.68
C THR A 92 -10.47 32.33 9.23
N ASN A 93 -10.81 31.26 9.94
CA ASN A 93 -11.86 30.33 9.50
C ASN A 93 -13.27 30.90 9.75
N GLU A 94 -14.02 31.17 8.69
CA GLU A 94 -15.40 31.68 8.74
C GLU A 94 -16.37 30.78 9.51
N LYS A 95 -16.16 29.46 9.48
CA LYS A 95 -17.00 28.50 10.19
C LYS A 95 -16.60 28.35 11.66
N ALA A 96 -15.61 29.09 12.15
CA ALA A 96 -15.22 29.01 13.54
C ALA A 96 -16.25 29.67 14.46
N THR A 97 -16.30 29.18 15.68
CA THR A 97 -17.15 29.69 16.76
C THR A 97 -16.64 31.04 17.27
N ALA A 98 -17.47 31.88 17.91
CA ALA A 98 -17.04 33.21 18.36
C ALA A 98 -15.96 33.16 19.46
N ASP A 99 -16.22 32.45 20.57
CA ASP A 99 -15.28 32.39 21.71
C ASP A 99 -14.64 30.99 21.85
N PRO A 100 -13.31 30.85 21.66
CA PRO A 100 -12.64 29.56 21.73
C PRO A 100 -12.59 28.97 23.16
N TYR A 101 -12.66 29.79 24.21
CA TYR A 101 -12.66 29.31 25.61
C TYR A 101 -14.02 28.77 26.05
N LYS A 102 -15.08 29.10 25.31
CA LYS A 102 -16.44 28.56 25.52
C LYS A 102 -16.80 27.44 24.55
N THR A 103 -15.83 27.02 23.73
CA THR A 103 -16.03 26.04 22.68
C THR A 103 -15.53 24.66 23.09
N LEU A 104 -16.44 23.70 23.05
CA LEU A 104 -16.19 22.28 23.27
C LEU A 104 -15.96 21.57 21.92
N PHE A 105 -14.90 20.79 21.83
CA PHE A 105 -14.62 19.90 20.71
C PHE A 105 -15.13 18.49 21.00
N ILE A 106 -15.90 17.92 20.08
CA ILE A 106 -16.41 16.55 20.19
C ILE A 106 -15.97 15.76 18.97
N ALA A 107 -15.34 14.62 19.19
CA ALA A 107 -14.86 13.72 18.14
C ALA A 107 -15.39 12.30 18.31
N ARG A 108 -15.19 11.48 17.26
CA ARG A 108 -15.69 10.09 17.17
C ARG A 108 -17.21 10.01 17.23
N LEU A 109 -17.90 11.02 16.72
CA LEU A 109 -19.35 10.97 16.53
C LEU A 109 -19.72 9.91 15.51
N ASN A 110 -20.94 9.37 15.62
CA ASN A 110 -21.48 8.57 14.55
C ASN A 110 -21.79 9.49 13.35
N TYR A 111 -21.65 8.96 12.14
CA TYR A 111 -21.89 9.71 10.92
C TYR A 111 -23.37 10.06 10.75
N ASP A 112 -24.27 9.27 11.33
CA ASP A 112 -25.72 9.49 11.26
C ASP A 112 -26.23 10.45 12.36
N THR A 113 -25.35 10.90 13.28
CA THR A 113 -25.75 11.78 14.37
C THR A 113 -26.08 13.18 13.84
N SER A 114 -27.35 13.57 13.92
CA SER A 114 -27.84 14.91 13.58
C SER A 114 -27.46 15.98 14.61
N GLU A 115 -27.38 17.23 14.19
CA GLU A 115 -27.15 18.39 15.06
C GLU A 115 -28.20 18.53 16.17
N THR A 116 -29.48 18.25 15.87
CA THR A 116 -30.56 18.30 16.87
C THR A 116 -30.35 17.30 18.01
N LYS A 117 -29.82 16.12 17.70
CA LYS A 117 -29.48 15.10 18.68
C LYS A 117 -28.27 15.50 19.52
N LEU A 118 -27.23 16.05 18.89
CA LEU A 118 -26.10 16.64 19.60
C LEU A 118 -26.55 17.72 20.58
N LYS A 119 -27.43 18.62 20.13
CA LYS A 119 -28.01 19.65 20.99
C LYS A 119 -28.66 19.03 22.22
N ARG A 120 -29.58 18.08 22.04
CA ARG A 120 -30.29 17.40 23.15
C ARG A 120 -29.35 16.73 24.16
N GLU A 121 -28.29 16.07 23.69
CA GLU A 121 -27.34 15.36 24.57
C GLU A 121 -26.45 16.30 25.39
N PHE A 122 -26.08 17.45 24.82
CA PHE A 122 -25.13 18.40 25.41
C PHE A 122 -25.80 19.59 26.12
N GLU A 123 -27.07 19.87 25.84
CA GLU A 123 -27.86 20.93 26.51
C GLU A 123 -28.06 20.64 28.01
N VAL A 124 -27.90 19.38 28.45
CA VAL A 124 -27.93 18.96 29.86
C VAL A 124 -26.86 19.66 30.71
N TYR A 125 -25.74 20.09 30.09
CA TYR A 125 -24.64 20.72 30.80
C TYR A 125 -24.76 22.24 30.88
N GLY A 126 -25.56 22.86 30.01
CA GLY A 126 -25.78 24.29 29.98
C GLY A 126 -26.34 24.76 28.63
N LYS A 127 -26.62 26.06 28.55
CA LYS A 127 -27.26 26.65 27.36
C LYS A 127 -26.26 26.76 26.21
N ILE A 128 -26.61 26.16 25.09
CA ILE A 128 -25.80 26.14 23.87
C ILE A 128 -26.10 27.38 23.04
N LYS A 129 -25.05 28.10 22.65
CA LYS A 129 -25.12 29.29 21.79
C LYS A 129 -25.06 28.93 20.31
N SER A 130 -24.12 28.06 19.92
CA SER A 130 -23.97 27.62 18.53
C SER A 130 -23.41 26.20 18.45
N ILE A 131 -23.80 25.46 17.42
CA ILE A 131 -23.24 24.14 17.10
C ILE A 131 -22.74 24.19 15.66
N ASN A 132 -21.51 23.73 15.45
CA ASN A 132 -20.95 23.57 14.12
C ASN A 132 -20.50 22.11 13.91
N LEU A 133 -21.30 21.36 13.16
CA LEU A 133 -20.97 20.00 12.72
C LEU A 133 -20.10 20.08 11.47
N VAL A 134 -18.89 19.50 11.51
CA VAL A 134 -17.95 19.63 10.41
C VAL A 134 -18.19 18.56 9.34
N HIS A 135 -18.40 19.04 8.13
CA HIS A 135 -18.61 18.23 6.93
C HIS A 135 -17.39 18.32 6.01
N ASP A 136 -17.21 17.32 5.17
CA ASP A 136 -16.23 17.33 4.10
C ASP A 136 -16.67 18.31 3.01
N THR A 137 -15.83 19.28 2.65
CA THR A 137 -16.15 20.30 1.65
C THR A 137 -16.40 19.72 0.26
N GLN A 138 -15.79 18.58 -0.08
CA GLN A 138 -15.94 17.98 -1.40
C GLN A 138 -17.12 17.01 -1.48
N THR A 139 -17.30 16.17 -0.46
CA THR A 139 -18.31 15.10 -0.49
C THR A 139 -19.59 15.43 0.26
N GLY A 140 -19.60 16.51 1.06
CA GLY A 140 -20.71 16.88 1.94
C GLY A 140 -20.94 15.93 3.12
N LYS A 141 -20.17 14.84 3.22
CA LYS A 141 -20.34 13.84 4.28
C LYS A 141 -19.83 14.34 5.63
N PRO A 142 -20.47 13.98 6.74
CA PRO A 142 -20.01 14.39 8.08
C PRO A 142 -18.64 13.78 8.39
N ARG A 143 -17.73 14.58 8.96
CA ARG A 143 -16.38 14.12 9.34
C ARG A 143 -16.35 13.38 10.68
N GLY A 144 -17.46 13.40 11.42
CA GLY A 144 -17.58 12.74 12.73
C GLY A 144 -16.97 13.54 13.88
N TYR A 145 -16.92 14.87 13.75
CA TYR A 145 -16.58 15.79 14.83
C TYR A 145 -17.36 17.11 14.72
N ALA A 146 -17.57 17.77 15.85
CA ALA A 146 -18.31 19.02 15.98
C ALA A 146 -17.67 19.96 17.00
N PHE A 147 -17.99 21.24 16.87
CA PHE A 147 -17.69 22.28 17.85
C PHE A 147 -19.00 22.80 18.45
N ILE A 148 -19.06 22.91 19.77
CA ILE A 148 -20.25 23.43 20.49
C ILE A 148 -19.82 24.62 21.34
N GLU A 149 -20.41 25.78 21.08
CA GLU A 149 -20.25 26.97 21.91
C GLU A 149 -21.31 27.01 23.00
N TYR A 150 -20.89 27.17 24.24
CA TYR A 150 -21.80 27.47 25.35
C TYR A 150 -21.89 28.97 25.58
N GLU A 151 -22.98 29.42 26.20
CA GLU A 151 -23.08 30.82 26.65
C GLU A 151 -22.07 31.13 27.77
N LYS A 152 -21.83 30.16 28.66
CA LYS A 152 -20.93 30.28 29.81
C LYS A 152 -19.77 29.29 29.71
N GLU A 153 -18.59 29.77 30.13
CA GLU A 153 -17.38 28.95 30.19
C GLU A 153 -17.47 27.82 31.24
N SER A 154 -18.17 28.06 32.35
CA SER A 154 -18.43 27.04 33.39
C SER A 154 -19.12 25.81 32.84
N ASP A 155 -20.05 26.00 31.92
CA ASP A 155 -20.91 24.96 31.37
C ASP A 155 -20.12 24.09 30.38
N MET A 156 -19.25 24.73 29.58
CA MET A 156 -18.26 24.04 28.74
C MET A 156 -17.35 23.15 29.60
N HIS A 157 -16.81 23.67 30.71
CA HIS A 157 -15.95 22.89 31.61
C HIS A 157 -16.70 21.73 32.29
N ALA A 158 -17.96 21.92 32.64
CA ALA A 158 -18.81 20.85 33.17
C ALA A 158 -19.03 19.74 32.13
N ALA A 159 -19.29 20.11 30.87
CA ALA A 159 -19.41 19.17 29.76
C ALA A 159 -18.09 18.43 29.50
N TYR A 160 -16.95 19.13 29.49
CA TYR A 160 -15.63 18.51 29.31
C TYR A 160 -15.35 17.41 30.35
N LYS A 161 -15.68 17.65 31.63
CA LYS A 161 -15.46 16.66 32.71
C LYS A 161 -16.43 15.48 32.66
N ARG A 162 -17.69 15.70 32.29
CA ARG A 162 -18.78 14.72 32.44
C ARG A 162 -19.19 14.01 31.15
N ALA A 163 -18.94 14.61 29.99
CA ALA A 163 -19.39 14.09 28.71
C ALA A 163 -18.34 13.23 27.99
N ASN A 164 -17.09 13.23 28.46
CA ASN A 164 -16.05 12.41 27.87
C ASN A 164 -16.40 10.91 27.98
N GLU A 165 -16.18 10.16 26.90
CA GLU A 165 -16.51 8.73 26.75
C GLU A 165 -17.99 8.34 26.82
N ARG A 166 -18.90 9.32 26.81
CA ARG A 166 -20.35 9.09 26.72
C ARG A 166 -20.71 8.38 25.42
N LYS A 167 -21.72 7.51 25.46
CA LYS A 167 -22.17 6.73 24.30
C LYS A 167 -23.32 7.48 23.61
N ILE A 168 -23.10 7.90 22.36
CA ILE A 168 -24.09 8.54 21.49
C ILE A 168 -24.21 7.68 20.24
N ASP A 169 -25.43 7.26 19.88
CA ASP A 169 -25.69 6.43 18.69
C ASP A 169 -24.81 5.18 18.59
N GLY A 170 -24.61 4.49 19.71
CA GLY A 170 -23.79 3.28 19.75
C GLY A 170 -22.29 3.52 19.88
N ARG A 171 -21.81 4.77 19.76
CA ARG A 171 -20.38 5.10 19.70
C ARG A 171 -19.95 5.96 20.90
N ARG A 172 -18.80 5.63 21.49
CA ARG A 172 -18.19 6.44 22.56
C ARG A 172 -17.51 7.66 21.97
N VAL A 173 -17.97 8.85 22.36
CA VAL A 173 -17.43 10.11 21.89
C VAL A 173 -16.21 10.52 22.72
N VAL A 174 -15.30 11.27 22.09
CA VAL A 174 -14.18 11.93 22.78
C VAL A 174 -14.51 13.39 22.87
N VAL A 175 -14.43 13.95 24.08
CA VAL A 175 -14.70 15.35 24.34
C VAL A 175 -13.41 16.03 24.76
N ASP A 176 -13.11 17.18 24.18
CA ASP A 176 -11.95 18.00 24.50
C ASP A 176 -12.31 19.49 24.42
N VAL A 177 -11.42 20.35 24.92
CA VAL A 177 -11.52 21.80 24.69
C VAL A 177 -11.07 22.15 23.29
N GLU A 178 -11.50 23.30 22.75
CA GLU A 178 -11.02 23.75 21.45
C GLU A 178 -9.54 24.18 21.49
N ARG A 179 -8.63 23.27 21.16
CA ARG A 179 -7.18 23.54 21.16
C ARG A 179 -6.69 24.36 19.97
N GLY A 180 -7.49 24.47 18.92
CA GLY A 180 -7.17 25.17 17.66
C GLY A 180 -6.67 26.60 17.88
N ARG A 181 -7.41 27.35 18.69
CA ARG A 181 -7.17 28.78 18.96
C ARG A 181 -6.69 29.06 20.38
N THR A 182 -6.76 28.09 21.30
CA THR A 182 -6.37 28.27 22.72
C THR A 182 -4.94 27.81 23.03
N VAL A 183 -4.45 26.73 22.40
CA VAL A 183 -3.16 26.12 22.77
C VAL A 183 -2.06 26.57 21.82
N LYS A 184 -1.04 27.26 22.35
CA LYS A 184 0.13 27.69 21.56
C LYS A 184 0.86 26.50 20.95
N GLY A 185 1.16 26.58 19.65
CA GLY A 185 1.87 25.52 18.92
C GLY A 185 1.01 24.28 18.59
N TRP A 186 -0.28 24.31 18.90
CA TRP A 186 -1.19 23.24 18.51
C TRP A 186 -1.29 23.13 17.00
N ARG A 187 -1.20 21.90 16.47
CA ARG A 187 -1.38 21.62 15.05
C ARG A 187 -2.39 20.49 14.86
N PRO A 188 -3.32 20.59 13.90
CA PRO A 188 -4.24 19.51 13.58
C PRO A 188 -3.52 18.30 13.00
N ARG A 189 -4.18 17.15 13.05
CA ARG A 189 -3.64 15.87 12.56
C ARG A 189 -3.12 15.94 11.12
N ARG A 190 -3.82 16.63 10.20
CA ARG A 190 -3.37 16.76 8.81
C ARG A 190 -2.01 17.46 8.64
N LEU A 191 -1.55 18.18 9.67
CA LEU A 191 -0.29 18.92 9.72
C LEU A 191 0.76 18.24 10.64
N GLY A 192 0.61 16.93 10.89
CA GLY A 192 1.57 16.15 11.67
C GLY A 192 1.40 16.23 13.20
N GLY A 193 0.46 17.03 13.70
CA GLY A 193 0.14 17.10 15.13
C GLY A 193 -1.09 16.28 15.52
N GLY A 194 -1.90 16.85 16.41
CA GLY A 194 -3.16 16.33 16.90
C GLY A 194 -3.01 15.23 17.96
N LEU A 195 -4.00 15.14 18.85
CA LEU A 195 -4.00 14.16 19.94
C LEU A 195 -4.62 12.83 19.51
N GLY A 196 -4.22 11.74 20.17
CA GLY A 196 -4.82 10.41 20.07
C GLY A 196 -4.32 9.54 18.92
N ALA A 197 -4.25 8.22 19.15
CA ALA A 197 -3.63 7.24 18.26
C ALA A 197 -4.54 6.70 17.13
N THR A 198 -5.75 7.23 16.95
CA THR A 198 -6.76 6.63 16.05
C THR A 198 -6.41 6.67 14.56
N ARG A 199 -5.39 7.41 14.13
CA ARG A 199 -4.76 7.13 12.81
C ARG A 199 -3.76 5.98 12.97
N ARG A 200 -4.30 4.76 13.08
CA ARG A 200 -3.63 3.58 12.50
C ARG A 200 -3.46 3.90 11.02
N GLY A 201 -2.30 4.38 10.62
CA GLY A 201 -2.05 4.90 9.28
C GLY A 201 -0.88 5.88 9.19
N GLY A 202 -0.31 6.28 10.33
CA GLY A 202 1.07 6.77 10.36
C GLY A 202 2.01 5.60 10.10
N THR A 203 2.93 5.79 9.17
CA THR A 203 3.99 4.90 8.67
C THR A 203 5.01 4.48 9.74
N ALA A 204 4.57 3.95 10.87
CA ALA A 204 5.39 3.43 11.95
C ALA A 204 4.66 2.23 12.58
N GLY A 205 4.76 1.06 11.92
CA GLY A 205 4.30 -0.19 12.55
C GLY A 205 3.68 -1.25 11.64
N LEU A 206 3.45 -1.01 10.35
CA LEU A 206 3.01 -2.07 9.42
C LEU A 206 4.19 -2.79 8.76
N LYS A 207 5.17 -3.21 9.57
CA LYS A 207 6.11 -4.28 9.22
C LYS A 207 5.77 -5.54 10.03
N ARG A 208 4.53 -6.01 10.00
CA ARG A 208 4.20 -7.35 10.46
C ARG A 208 3.17 -7.98 9.52
N SER A 209 3.52 -9.18 9.05
CA SER A 209 2.64 -10.23 8.50
C SER A 209 2.00 -10.08 7.11
N ALA A 210 2.75 -9.77 6.06
CA ALA A 210 2.33 -10.14 4.68
C ALA A 210 3.45 -10.81 3.87
N GLY A 211 4.73 -10.52 4.17
CA GLY A 211 5.88 -11.13 3.50
C GLY A 211 6.32 -12.50 4.05
N GLU A 212 5.87 -12.87 5.25
CA GLU A 212 6.37 -14.09 5.93
C GLU A 212 5.58 -15.36 5.59
N GLU A 213 4.33 -15.24 5.16
CA GLU A 213 3.54 -16.39 4.68
C GLU A 213 3.98 -16.89 3.30
N ARG A 214 4.38 -15.98 2.40
CA ARG A 214 4.89 -16.36 1.07
C ARG A 214 6.26 -17.05 1.11
N ARG A 215 7.07 -16.79 2.14
CA ARG A 215 8.35 -17.49 2.33
C ARG A 215 8.17 -18.87 2.98
N ARG A 216 7.16 -19.04 3.83
CA ARG A 216 6.83 -20.34 4.42
C ARG A 216 6.17 -21.30 3.43
N SER A 217 5.40 -20.82 2.44
CA SER A 217 4.81 -21.71 1.43
C SER A 217 5.85 -22.30 0.46
N SER A 218 6.83 -21.50 -0.01
CA SER A 218 7.84 -22.01 -0.95
C SER A 218 8.87 -22.96 -0.30
N SER A 219 9.14 -22.79 1.00
CA SER A 219 10.00 -23.70 1.77
C SER A 219 9.32 -25.07 2.03
N ARG A 220 8.00 -25.09 2.26
CA ARG A 220 7.23 -26.34 2.43
C ARG A 220 7.15 -27.15 1.13
N ASP A 221 7.04 -26.48 -0.01
CA ASP A 221 6.95 -27.16 -1.32
C ASP A 221 8.27 -27.80 -1.74
N ARG A 222 9.41 -27.17 -1.44
CA ARG A 222 10.74 -27.77 -1.69
C ARG A 222 11.01 -29.01 -0.83
N LYS A 223 10.51 -29.05 0.41
CA LYS A 223 10.67 -30.19 1.32
C LYS A 223 9.78 -31.40 0.99
N ARG A 224 8.73 -31.23 0.20
CA ARG A 224 7.91 -32.33 -0.32
C ARG A 224 8.53 -33.02 -1.54
N ARG A 225 9.19 -32.26 -2.42
CA ARG A 225 9.85 -32.81 -3.63
C ARG A 225 11.12 -33.60 -3.36
N SER A 226 11.76 -33.43 -2.20
CA SER A 226 12.99 -34.17 -1.85
C SER A 226 12.75 -35.48 -1.12
N ARG A 227 11.50 -35.87 -0.87
CA ARG A 227 11.12 -37.13 -0.18
C ARG A 227 10.52 -38.18 -1.11
N SER A 228 10.45 -37.89 -2.41
CA SER A 228 9.87 -38.76 -3.45
C SER A 228 10.90 -39.22 -4.48
N ARG A 229 12.16 -39.37 -4.10
CA ARG A 229 13.19 -40.05 -4.90
C ARG A 229 13.93 -41.03 -4.02
#